data_AF-A0AAW3ZXA8-F1
#
_entry.id   AF-A0AAW3ZXA8-F1
#
_cell.length_a   1.000
_cell.length_b   1.000
_cell.length_c   1.000
_cell.angle_alpha   90.00
_cell.angle_beta   90.00
_cell.angle_gamma   90.00
#
_symmetry.space_group_name_H-M   'P 1'
#
loop_
_entity.id
_entity.type
_entity.pdbx_description
1 polymer ?
#
loop_
_entity_poly.entity_id
_entity_poly.type
_entity_poly.pdbx_seq_one_letter_code
_entity_poly.pdbx_strand_id
1 'polypeptide(L)' 'MKQITLTILSRDYTITLDDDFAKIFERDWQKFLGGQKFLDPKDVLNAFIEKCYADYAKENDLKRIIEKIDNAILKEDK' A
#
# COMPACT_ATOMS: atom_id res chain seq x y z
N MET A 1 -3.71 7.37 18.68
CA MET A 1 -2.51 7.52 17.82
C MET A 1 -1.38 6.72 18.43
N LYS A 2 -0.76 5.84 17.65
CA LYS A 2 0.26 4.89 18.06
C LYS A 2 1.59 5.24 17.40
N GLN A 3 2.66 5.22 18.19
CA GLN A 3 4.02 5.36 17.68
C GLN A 3 4.58 3.99 17.31
N ILE A 4 5.26 3.93 16.17
CA ILE A 4 5.97 2.73 15.70
C ILE A 4 7.38 3.15 15.31
N THR A 5 8.36 2.37 15.75
CA THR A 5 9.77 2.55 15.37
C THR A 5 10.17 1.53 14.31
N LEU A 6 10.75 2.02 13.22
CA LEU A 6 11.21 1.23 12.08
C LEU A 6 12.72 1.41 11.93
N THR A 7 13.43 0.31 11.79
CA THR A 7 14.88 0.35 11.55
C THR A 7 15.16 0.15 10.06
N ILE A 8 15.76 1.16 9.43
CA ILE A 8 16.20 1.13 8.02
C ILE A 8 17.67 1.51 8.01
N LEU A 9 18.54 0.71 7.38
CA LEU A 9 19.99 0.97 7.38
C LEU A 9 20.61 1.18 8.77
N SER A 10 20.17 0.44 9.78
CA SER A 10 20.62 0.61 11.18
C SER A 10 20.32 2.00 11.76
N ARG A 11 19.36 2.73 11.19
CA ARG A 11 18.80 3.96 11.74
C ARG A 11 17.35 3.75 12.10
N ASP A 12 16.98 4.25 13.26
CA ASP A 12 15.62 4.17 13.77
C ASP A 12 14.81 5.40 13.36
N TYR A 13 13.64 5.15 12.80
CA TYR A 13 12.67 6.16 12.40
C TYR A 13 11.39 5.91 13.17
N THR A 14 10.91 6.94 13.88
CA THR A 14 9.65 6.83 14.62
C THR A 14 8.55 7.57 13.86
N ILE A 15 7.49 6.85 13.53
CA ILE A 15 6.29 7.37 12.87
C ILE A 15 5.10 7.31 13.83
N THR A 16 4.13 8.20 13.63
CA THR A 16 2.87 8.23 14.40
C THR A 16 1.72 7.94 13.46
N LEU A 17 0.91 6.93 13.79
CA LEU A 17 -0.22 6.46 12.99
C LEU A 17 -1.49 6.42 13.82
N ASP A 18 -2.65 6.41 13.18
CA ASP A 18 -3.92 6.11 13.86
C ASP A 18 -3.94 4.67 14.36
N ASP A 19 -4.63 4.41 15.48
CA ASP A 19 -4.48 3.14 16.21
C ASP A 19 -4.95 1.92 15.42
N ASP A 20 -6.03 2.05 14.64
CA ASP A 20 -6.53 0.96 13.81
C ASP A 20 -5.66 0.74 12.57
N PHE A 21 -5.16 1.82 11.97
CA PHE A 21 -4.22 1.72 10.86
C PHE A 21 -2.88 1.13 11.32
N ALA A 22 -2.41 1.49 12.51
CA ALA A 22 -1.16 1.00 13.08
C ALA A 22 -1.15 -0.53 13.20
N LYS A 23 -2.26 -1.16 13.61
CA LYS A 23 -2.38 -2.63 13.68
C LYS A 23 -2.22 -3.28 12.31
N ILE A 24 -2.84 -2.69 11.28
CA ILE A 24 -2.77 -3.18 9.90
C ILE A 24 -1.34 -3.01 9.37
N PHE A 25 -0.77 -1.82 9.59
CA PHE A 25 0.59 -1.48 9.19
C PHE A 25 1.62 -2.42 9.81
N GLU A 26 1.59 -2.66 11.12
CA GLU A 26 2.55 -3.57 11.79
C GLU A 26 2.49 -4.98 11.21
N ARG A 27 1.28 -5.51 10.99
CA ARG A 27 1.09 -6.83 10.38
C ARG A 27 1.70 -6.91 8.99
N ASP A 28 1.42 -5.92 8.15
CA ASP A 28 1.87 -5.91 6.77
C ASP A 28 3.38 -5.60 6.67
N TRP A 29 3.90 -4.77 7.57
CA TRP A 29 5.32 -4.49 7.74
C TRP A 29 6.12 -5.75 8.15
N GLN A 30 5.63 -6.52 9.11
CA GLN A 30 6.27 -7.79 9.50
C GLN A 30 6.29 -8.81 8.36
N LYS A 31 5.23 -8.86 7.54
CA LYS A 31 5.20 -9.69 6.32
C LYS A 31 6.23 -9.22 5.30
N PHE A 32 6.31 -7.90 5.08
CA PHE A 32 7.26 -7.29 4.15
C PHE A 32 8.71 -7.58 4.56
N LEU A 33 9.03 -7.50 5.85
CA LEU A 33 10.37 -7.82 6.36
C LEU A 33 10.74 -9.30 6.16
N GLY A 34 9.79 -10.22 6.03
CA GLY A 34 10.07 -11.64 5.80
C GLY A 34 11.00 -12.27 6.86
N GLY A 35 11.01 -11.73 8.08
CA GLY A 35 11.92 -12.13 9.16
C GLY A 35 13.30 -11.47 9.16
N GLN A 36 13.60 -10.58 8.20
CA GLN A 36 14.81 -9.77 8.21
C GLN A 36 14.70 -8.65 9.27
N LYS A 37 15.80 -8.41 9.98
CA LYS A 37 15.90 -7.33 10.99
C LYS A 37 16.21 -5.96 10.39
N PHE A 38 16.72 -5.91 9.16
CA PHE A 38 17.18 -4.70 8.50
C PHE A 38 16.74 -4.70 7.05
N LEU A 39 16.36 -3.53 6.55
CA LEU A 39 16.07 -3.30 5.14
C LEU A 39 17.25 -2.61 4.47
N ASP A 40 17.62 -3.12 3.30
CA ASP A 40 18.50 -2.40 2.38
C ASP A 40 17.70 -1.28 1.67
N PRO A 41 18.31 -0.13 1.34
CA PRO A 41 17.69 0.91 0.52
C PRO A 41 17.05 0.38 -0.75
N LYS A 42 17.64 -0.66 -1.35
CA LYS A 42 17.08 -1.33 -2.52
C LYS A 42 15.71 -1.95 -2.22
N ASP A 43 15.54 -2.55 -1.05
CA ASP A 43 14.27 -3.17 -0.64
C ASP A 43 13.19 -2.10 -0.44
N VAL A 44 13.56 -0.98 0.17
CA VAL A 44 12.65 0.17 0.34
C VAL A 44 12.25 0.75 -1.03
N LEU A 45 13.21 0.89 -1.95
CA LEU A 45 12.94 1.39 -3.30
C LEU A 45 12.03 0.43 -4.08
N ASN A 46 12.28 -0.88 -4.00
CA ASN A 46 11.44 -1.89 -4.63
C ASN A 46 10.02 -1.86 -4.06
N ALA A 47 9.86 -1.78 -2.74
CA ALA A 47 8.55 -1.65 -2.10
C ALA A 47 7.79 -0.41 -2.56
N PHE A 48 8.50 0.71 -2.75
CA PHE A 48 7.91 1.93 -3.29
C PHE A 48 7.45 1.75 -4.75
N ILE A 49 8.26 1.08 -5.59
CA ILE A 49 7.88 0.76 -6.98
C ILE A 49 6.64 -0.15 -7.01
N GLU A 50 6.62 -1.19 -6.20
CA GLU A 50 5.49 -2.12 -6.09
C GLU A 50 4.21 -1.40 -5.65
N LYS A 51 4.31 -0.51 -4.67
CA LYS A 51 3.18 0.33 -4.24
C LYS A 51 2.66 1.21 -5.38
N CYS A 52 3.56 1.89 -6.09
CA CYS A 52 3.19 2.72 -7.24
C CYS A 52 2.48 1.91 -8.34
N TYR A 53 2.97 0.69 -8.61
CA TYR A 53 2.33 -0.19 -9.58
C TYR A 53 0.96 -0.67 -9.11
N ALA A 54 0.82 -1.04 -7.84
CA ALA A 54 -0.46 -1.45 -7.26
C ALA A 54 -1.50 -0.32 -7.31
N ASP A 55 -1.07 0.93 -7.06
CA ASP A 55 -1.95 2.10 -7.14
C ASP A 55 -2.35 2.37 -8.60
N TYR A 56 -1.40 2.32 -9.55
CA TYR A 56 -1.69 2.41 -10.99
C TYR A 56 -2.70 1.34 -11.47
N ALA A 57 -2.51 0.09 -11.05
CA ALA A 57 -3.41 -1.01 -11.41
C ALA A 57 -4.83 -0.78 -10.88
N LYS A 58 -4.98 -0.36 -9.62
CA LYS A 58 -6.28 -0.05 -9.01
C LYS A 58 -6.99 1.09 -9.75
N GLU A 59 -6.26 2.16 -10.10
CA GLU A 59 -6.85 3.28 -10.86
C GLU A 59 -7.39 2.82 -12.22
N ASN A 60 -6.63 1.98 -12.93
CA ASN A 60 -7.08 1.43 -14.19
C ASN A 60 -8.30 0.51 -14.03
N ASP A 61 -8.31 -0.34 -13.00
CA ASP A 61 -9.45 -1.21 -12.73
C ASP A 61 -10.71 -0.42 -12.38
N LEU A 62 -10.59 0.64 -11.58
CA LEU A 62 -11.70 1.55 -11.27
C LEU A 62 -12.24 2.23 -12.52
N LYS A 63 -11.38 2.77 -13.39
CA LYS A 63 -11.81 3.35 -14.68
C LYS A 63 -12.59 2.33 -15.51
N ARG A 64 -12.09 1.10 -15.59
CA ARG A 64 -12.72 0.01 -16.32
C ARG A 64 -14.09 -0.38 -15.74
N ILE A 65 -14.24 -0.34 -14.42
CA ILE A 65 -15.50 -0.60 -13.74
C ILE A 65 -16.50 0.52 -14.03
N ILE A 66 -16.08 1.79 -13.95
CA ILE A 66 -16.90 2.95 -14.26
C ILE A 66 -17.40 2.88 -15.71
N GLU A 67 -16.51 2.63 -16.67
CA GLU A 67 -16.88 2.47 -18.09
C GLU A 67 -17.91 1.35 -18.30
N LYS A 68 -17.80 0.24 -17.57
CA LYS A 68 -18.78 -0.85 -17.65
C LYS A 68 -20.14 -0.45 -17.09
N ILE A 69 -20.15 0.30 -15.98
CA ILE A 69 -21.39 0.80 -15.37
C ILE A 69 -22.08 1.79 -16.32
N ASP A 70 -21.35 2.77 -16.86
CA ASP A 70 -21.89 3.75 -17.81
C ASP A 70 -22.48 3.05 -19.04
N ASN A 71 -21.76 2.08 -19.61
CA ASN A 71 -22.25 1.30 -20.75
C ASN A 71 -23.46 0.42 -20.43
N ALA A 72 -23.60 -0.05 -19.18
CA ALA A 72 -24.76 -0.83 -18.76
C ALA A 72 -25.99 0.07 -18.63
N ILE A 73 -25.85 1.23 -17.97
CA ILE A 73 -26.93 2.22 -17.80
C ILE A 73 -27.42 2.72 -19.17
N LEU A 74 -26.50 3.07 -20.09
CA LEU A 74 -26.84 3.53 -21.44
C LEU A 74 -27.53 2.47 -22.32
N LYS A 75 -27.49 1.19 -21.95
CA LYS A 75 -28.18 0.10 -22.67
C LYS A 75 -29.58 -0.17 -22.13
N GLU A 76 -29.90 0.23 -20.90
CA GLU A 76 -31.24 0.07 -20.33
C GLU A 76 -32.20 1.18 -20.77
N ASP A 77 -31.68 2.33 -21.23
CA ASP A 77 -32.46 3.45 -21.79
C ASP A 77 -32.80 3.32 -23.30
N LYS A 78 -32.49 2.19 -23.94
CA LYS A 78 -32.81 1.89 -25.35
C LYS A 78 -33.68 0.66 -25.49
#